data_AF-A0A7W5FB43-F1
#
_entry.id   AF-A0A7W5FB43-F1
#
_cell.length_a   1.000
_cell.length_b   1.000
_cell.length_c   1.000
_cell.angle_alpha   90.00
_cell.angle_beta   90.00
_cell.angle_gamma   90.00
#
_symmetry.space_group_name_H-M   'P 1'
#
loop_
_entity.id
_entity.type
_entity.pdbx_description
1 polymer ?
#
loop_
_entity_poly.entity_id
_entity_poly.type
_entity_poly.pdbx_seq_one_letter_code
_entity_poly.pdbx_strand_id
1 'polypeptide(L)'
;MTPTRWAAAGIQSPFTRRVPTTSRRTASLLDDVLARGRASGELRGDVDAIDVHMLISSYCVFQVANAATFGFLFGRDMLAPDVRDRHRRILGDIVVGWLSA
;
A
#
# COMPACT_ATOMS: atom_id res chain seq x y z
N MET A 1 16.73 -8.02 18.44
CA MET A 1 16.53 -6.64 17.96
C MET A 1 16.97 -5.69 19.06
N THR A 2 18.10 -5.02 18.88
CA THR A 2 18.70 -4.11 19.86
C THR A 2 17.90 -2.81 19.93
N PRO A 3 17.65 -2.21 21.12
CA PRO A 3 16.86 -0.98 21.20
C PRO A 3 17.60 0.18 20.53
N THR A 4 16.95 0.83 19.57
CA THR A 4 17.51 1.97 18.83
C THR A 4 17.86 3.14 19.75
N ARG A 5 18.98 3.81 19.44
CA ARG A 5 19.67 4.92 20.12
C ARG A 5 18.83 6.19 20.43
N TRP A 6 17.53 6.19 20.20
CA TRP A 6 16.65 7.36 20.34
C TRP A 6 16.20 7.65 21.77
N ALA A 7 16.17 6.63 22.65
CA ALA A 7 15.66 6.77 24.02
C ALA A 7 16.51 7.70 24.90
N ALA A 8 17.80 7.86 24.61
CA ALA A 8 18.71 8.70 25.42
C ALA A 8 18.61 10.21 25.12
N ALA A 9 17.96 10.61 24.02
CA ALA A 9 17.97 12.00 23.55
C ALA A 9 16.70 12.80 23.91
N GLY A 10 15.68 12.18 24.53
CA GLY A 10 14.40 12.85 24.81
C GLY A 10 13.63 13.30 23.55
N ILE A 11 14.09 12.91 22.36
CA ILE A 11 13.45 13.22 21.08
C ILE A 11 12.28 12.27 20.90
N GLN A 12 11.07 12.82 20.96
CA GLN A 12 9.84 12.08 20.69
C GLN A 12 9.85 11.62 19.23
N SER A 13 9.75 10.30 19.02
CA SER A 13 9.80 9.74 17.67
C SER A 13 8.76 10.40 16.77
N PRO A 14 9.10 10.90 15.56
CA PRO A 14 8.15 11.51 14.63
C PRO A 14 7.02 10.54 14.23
N PHE A 15 7.21 9.23 14.47
CA PHE A 15 6.20 8.18 14.30
C PHE A 15 5.10 8.15 15.38
N THR A 16 5.23 8.91 16.47
CA THR A 16 4.15 9.03 17.47
C THR A 16 3.06 10.03 17.06
N ARG A 17 3.18 10.66 15.88
CA ARG A 17 2.13 11.53 15.36
C ARG A 17 0.88 10.71 15.07
N ARG A 18 -0.18 10.97 15.84
CA ARG A 18 -1.48 10.31 15.72
C ARG A 18 -1.95 10.36 14.26
N VAL A 19 -2.00 9.20 13.61
CA VAL A 19 -2.42 9.09 12.22
C VAL A 19 -3.86 9.62 12.10
N PRO A 20 -4.18 10.48 11.09
CA PRO A 20 -5.53 10.97 10.87
C PRO A 20 -6.57 9.86 10.90
N THR A 21 -7.78 10.17 11.36
CA THR A 21 -8.86 9.19 11.55
C THR A 21 -9.20 8.40 10.28
N THR A 22 -9.07 8.99 9.10
CA THR A 22 -9.31 8.33 7.81
C THR A 22 -8.34 7.19 7.54
N SER A 23 -7.03 7.42 7.74
CA SER A 23 -5.99 6.40 7.53
C SER A 23 -6.13 5.24 8.51
N ARG A 24 -6.63 5.49 9.74
CA ARG A 24 -6.93 4.44 10.72
C ARG A 24 -8.04 3.49 10.29
N ARG A 25 -9.06 3.98 9.59
CA ARG A 25 -10.18 3.14 9.12
C ARG A 25 -9.74 2.20 8.00
N THR A 26 -8.93 2.69 7.05
CA THR A 26 -8.42 1.86 5.95
C THR A 26 -7.46 0.78 6.46
N ALA A 27 -6.55 1.14 7.38
CA ALA A 27 -5.67 0.17 8.02
C ALA A 27 -6.48 -0.93 8.74
N SER A 28 -7.50 -0.54 9.50
CA SER A 28 -8.38 -1.50 10.21
C SER A 28 -9.08 -2.50 9.29
N LEU A 29 -9.55 -2.08 8.12
CA LEU A 29 -10.20 -3.00 7.17
C LEU A 29 -9.20 -3.98 6.55
N LEU A 30 -7.99 -3.52 6.22
CA LEU A 30 -6.93 -4.37 5.71
C LEU A 30 -6.44 -5.34 6.78
N ASP A 31 -6.33 -4.89 8.03
CA ASP A 31 -6.00 -5.75 9.17
C ASP A 31 -7.00 -6.90 9.30
N ASP A 32 -8.30 -6.62 9.21
CA ASP A 32 -9.35 -7.65 9.26
C ASP A 32 -9.24 -8.67 8.11
N VAL A 33 -8.93 -8.21 6.89
CA VAL A 33 -8.74 -9.09 5.73
C VAL A 33 -7.50 -9.97 5.92
N LEU A 34 -6.37 -9.36 6.33
CA LEU A 34 -5.12 -10.07 6.56
C LEU A 34 -5.25 -11.07 7.72
N ALA A 35 -5.99 -10.74 8.77
CA ALA A 35 -6.23 -11.65 9.89
C ALA A 35 -7.01 -12.89 9.43
N ARG A 36 -8.08 -12.72 8.64
CA ARG A 36 -8.85 -13.85 8.10
C ARG A 36 -8.02 -14.71 7.16
N GLY A 37 -7.28 -14.10 6.25
CA GLY A 37 -6.44 -14.82 5.29
C GLY A 37 -5.28 -15.58 5.94
N ARG A 38 -4.71 -15.04 7.02
CA ARG A 38 -3.72 -15.77 7.84
C ARG A 38 -4.35 -16.94 8.57
N ALA A 39 -5.55 -16.76 9.12
CA ALA A 39 -6.27 -17.83 9.81
C ALA A 39 -6.69 -18.96 8.86
N SER A 40 -6.99 -18.67 7.59
CA SER A 40 -7.26 -19.68 6.55
C SER A 40 -5.98 -20.28 5.93
N GLY A 41 -4.80 -19.72 6.21
CA GLY A 41 -3.54 -20.12 5.59
C GLY A 41 -3.39 -19.69 4.14
N GLU A 42 -4.28 -18.82 3.63
CA GLU A 42 -4.26 -18.32 2.26
C GLU A 42 -3.28 -17.16 2.08
N LEU A 43 -3.01 -16.39 3.14
CA LEU A 43 -2.14 -15.22 3.11
C LEU A 43 -0.93 -15.38 4.02
N ARG A 44 0.21 -14.84 3.56
CA ARG A 44 1.49 -14.80 4.27
C ARG A 44 1.41 -14.05 5.61
N GLY A 45 2.25 -14.48 6.56
CA GLY A 45 2.22 -14.01 7.95
C GLY A 45 3.11 -12.81 8.27
N ASP A 46 3.99 -12.39 7.36
CA ASP A 46 5.11 -11.47 7.59
C ASP A 46 4.90 -10.05 7.01
N VAL A 47 3.65 -9.69 6.73
CA VAL A 47 3.26 -8.34 6.25
C VAL A 47 2.20 -7.72 7.17
N ASP A 48 2.15 -6.39 7.23
CA ASP A 48 1.10 -5.64 7.93
C ASP A 48 0.19 -4.83 6.98
N ALA A 49 -0.88 -4.25 7.50
CA ALA A 49 -1.81 -3.46 6.69
C ALA A 49 -1.18 -2.19 6.10
N ILE A 50 -0.15 -1.64 6.72
CA ILE A 50 0.55 -0.45 6.22
C ILE A 50 1.38 -0.82 4.99
N ASP A 51 2.04 -1.96 4.98
CA ASP A 51 2.77 -2.45 3.81
C ASP A 51 1.84 -2.58 2.59
N VAL A 52 0.68 -3.22 2.79
CA VAL A 52 -0.33 -3.41 1.73
C VAL A 52 -0.90 -2.08 1.25
N HIS A 53 -1.25 -1.19 2.20
CA HIS A 53 -1.77 0.13 1.88
C HIS A 53 -0.74 0.97 1.09
N MET A 54 0.53 0.89 1.46
CA MET A 54 1.62 1.61 0.82
C MET A 54 1.84 1.12 -0.61
N LEU A 55 1.82 -0.20 -0.85
CA LEU A 55 1.92 -0.77 -2.20
C LEU A 55 0.78 -0.27 -3.11
N ILE A 56 -0.47 -0.41 -2.64
CA ILE A 56 -1.67 0.02 -3.36
C ILE A 56 -1.59 1.51 -3.68
N SER A 57 -1.27 2.34 -2.68
CA SER A 57 -1.22 3.79 -2.83
C SER A 57 -0.11 4.21 -3.79
N SER A 58 1.07 3.60 -3.70
CA SER A 58 2.20 3.88 -4.58
C SER A 58 1.84 3.61 -6.04
N TYR A 59 1.22 2.46 -6.31
CA TYR A 59 0.77 2.12 -7.66
C TYR A 59 -0.26 3.11 -8.20
N CYS A 60 -1.27 3.44 -7.40
CA CYS A 60 -2.33 4.38 -7.80
C CYS A 60 -1.80 5.80 -8.04
N VAL A 61 -0.97 6.32 -7.13
CA VAL A 61 -0.38 7.67 -7.24
C VAL A 61 0.51 7.75 -8.48
N PHE A 62 1.27 6.70 -8.79
CA PHE A 62 2.11 6.65 -9.99
C PHE A 62 1.30 6.91 -11.27
N GLN A 63 0.12 6.28 -11.41
CA GLN A 63 -0.72 6.43 -12.62
C GLN A 63 -1.15 7.87 -12.85
N VAL A 64 -1.49 8.59 -11.78
CA VAL A 64 -2.01 9.96 -11.85
C VAL A 64 -0.87 10.97 -11.96
N ALA A 65 0.13 10.87 -11.10
CA ALA A 65 1.24 11.83 -11.05
C ALA A 65 2.10 11.82 -12.32
N ASN A 66 2.14 10.70 -13.04
CA ASN A 66 2.95 10.54 -14.26
C ASN A 66 2.12 10.49 -15.54
N ALA A 67 0.81 10.79 -15.50
CA ALA A 67 -0.06 10.72 -16.66
C ALA A 67 0.44 11.59 -17.82
N ALA A 68 0.85 12.83 -17.55
CA ALA A 68 1.40 13.74 -18.57
C ALA A 68 2.73 13.22 -19.14
N THR A 69 3.63 12.74 -18.29
CA THR A 69 4.93 12.18 -18.70
C THR A 69 4.75 10.96 -19.59
N PHE A 70 3.87 10.03 -19.24
CA PHE A 70 3.60 8.84 -20.03
C PHE A 70 2.83 9.12 -21.31
N GLY A 71 1.94 10.12 -21.29
CA GLY A 71 1.30 10.64 -22.49
C GLY A 71 2.33 11.19 -23.47
N PHE A 72 3.28 11.99 -22.99
CA PHE A 72 4.35 12.57 -23.82
C PHE A 72 5.36 11.53 -24.33
N LEU A 73 5.88 10.67 -23.45
CA LEU A 73 6.96 9.74 -23.81
C LEU A 73 6.48 8.48 -24.53
N PHE A 74 5.28 7.99 -24.22
CA PHE A 74 4.81 6.68 -24.69
C PHE A 74 3.45 6.74 -25.42
N GLY A 75 2.85 7.93 -25.59
CA GLY A 75 1.54 8.07 -26.21
C GLY A 75 0.42 7.38 -25.42
N ARG A 76 0.60 7.18 -24.11
CA ARG A 76 -0.34 6.44 -23.26
C ARG A 76 -1.17 7.40 -22.43
N ASP A 77 -2.48 7.43 -22.68
CA ASP A 77 -3.43 8.06 -21.74
C ASP A 77 -3.64 7.13 -20.53
N MET A 78 -2.99 7.48 -19.43
CA MET A 78 -3.05 6.71 -18.18
C MET A 78 -4.40 6.81 -17.48
N LEU A 79 -5.23 7.79 -17.85
CA LEU A 79 -6.52 8.08 -17.23
C LEU A 79 -7.72 7.61 -18.08
N ALA A 80 -7.46 7.15 -19.31
CA ALA A 80 -8.47 6.54 -20.16
C ALA A 80 -9.17 5.35 -19.48
N PRO A 81 -10.49 5.16 -19.64
CA PRO A 81 -11.26 4.15 -18.90
C PRO A 81 -10.73 2.72 -19.06
N ASP A 82 -10.40 2.30 -20.27
CA ASP A 82 -9.85 0.97 -20.58
C ASP A 82 -8.47 0.74 -19.93
N VAL A 83 -7.66 1.79 -19.90
CA VAL A 83 -6.34 1.79 -19.28
C VAL A 83 -6.44 1.66 -17.77
N ARG A 84 -7.37 2.40 -17.15
CA ARG A 84 -7.68 2.30 -15.72
C ARG A 84 -8.18 0.90 -15.35
N ASP A 85 -9.06 0.31 -16.16
CA ASP A 85 -9.53 -1.05 -15.94
C ASP A 85 -8.42 -2.09 -16.04
N ARG A 86 -7.51 -1.91 -17.01
CA ARG A 86 -6.31 -2.75 -17.12
C ARG A 86 -5.40 -2.60 -15.90
N HIS A 87 -5.13 -1.38 -15.45
CA HIS A 87 -4.29 -1.12 -14.27
C HIS A 87 -4.91 -1.68 -12.99
N ARG A 88 -6.24 -1.64 -12.86
CA ARG A 88 -6.94 -2.25 -11.72
C ARG A 88 -6.75 -3.77 -11.68
N ARG A 89 -6.79 -4.46 -12.83
CA ARG A 89 -6.49 -5.89 -12.91
C ARG A 89 -5.04 -6.19 -12.52
N ILE A 90 -4.09 -5.46 -13.11
CA ILE A 90 -2.65 -5.62 -12.81
C ILE A 90 -2.37 -5.42 -11.32
N LEU A 91 -2.93 -4.38 -10.71
CA LEU A 91 -2.77 -4.14 -9.27
C LEU A 91 -3.34 -5.30 -8.44
N GLY A 92 -4.52 -5.82 -8.81
CA GLY A 92 -5.12 -6.99 -8.18
C GLY A 92 -4.20 -8.20 -8.25
N ASP A 93 -3.67 -8.51 -9.43
CA ASP A 93 -2.77 -9.64 -9.65
C ASP A 93 -1.47 -9.51 -8.82
N ILE A 94 -0.90 -8.30 -8.77
CA ILE A 94 0.30 -8.01 -7.98
C ILE A 94 0.01 -8.21 -6.48
N VAL A 95 -1.07 -7.61 -5.97
CA VAL A 95 -1.40 -7.67 -4.54
C VAL A 95 -1.72 -9.09 -4.12
N VAL A 96 -2.53 -9.83 -4.88
CA VAL A 96 -2.86 -11.22 -4.56
C VAL A 96 -1.62 -12.09 -4.64
N GLY A 97 -0.86 -12.03 -5.75
CA GLY A 97 0.34 -12.84 -5.93
C GLY A 97 1.43 -12.59 -4.89
N TRP A 98 1.56 -11.35 -4.41
CA TRP A 98 2.51 -11.03 -3.34
C TRP A 98 2.05 -11.49 -1.95
N LEU A 99 0.74 -11.49 -1.70
CA LEU A 99 0.16 -11.83 -0.40
C LEU A 99 -0.11 -13.33 -0.21
N SER A 100 -0.28 -14.10 -1.28
CA SER A 100 -0.51 -15.55 -1.19
C SER A 100 0.63 -16.28 -0.47
N ALA A 101 0.27 -17.29 0.34
CA ALA A 101 1.19 -18.16 1.08
C ALA A 101 1.87 -19.24 0.22
#